data_AF-A0A1I7KAW1-F1
#
_entry.id   AF-A0A1I7KAW1-F1
#
_cell.length_a   1.000
_cell.length_b   1.000
_cell.length_c   1.000
_cell.angle_alpha   90.00
_cell.angle_beta   90.00
_cell.angle_gamma   90.00
#
_symmetry.space_group_name_H-M   'P 1'
#
loop_
_entity.id
_entity.type
_entity.pdbx_description
1 polymer ?
#
loop_
_entity_poly.entity_id
_entity_poly.type
_entity_poly.pdbx_seq_one_letter_code
_entity_poly.pdbx_strand_id
1 'polypeptide(L)'
;MVDRAEVFRVADKLRALRGDKKVRVSVRRVRDALERKGSFSDVGPELLRWKAARNYQPVIELMELPDALQRRLGDFGKALLDEVQAHESRIRDGERRNFEVEREAYGYMLDEAGMTVDVLEARVAALTAEVERLRRDGATETAAGRTPEEMAEEERRRGVWERGASLRALMARKMDEKVVPGAQEAFWQDVEREVLALLRKRGPMPAGDLLTNLSGNLLNRGADVEMPLSVGWLRFRLRALAVEGGSLVEKGGRFVPAEKGIEVMPEAIAPWMVDEEPPTTDGDAVMRDVRDVLARHGPMRPSEIVPLLPAGTTALARRFWSDGLDRFAKKMSERVGPKTYFHPLGDGRYAAGPEPEGEQAKRVRR
;
A
#
# COMPACT_ATOMS: atom_id res chain seq x y z
N MET A 1 11.21 18.71 -41.41
CA MET A 1 12.26 19.33 -40.58
C MET A 1 12.16 20.83 -40.71
N VAL A 2 11.79 21.50 -39.61
CA VAL A 2 11.62 22.96 -39.56
C VAL A 2 12.95 23.58 -39.16
N ASP A 3 13.33 24.69 -39.78
CA ASP A 3 14.55 25.40 -39.40
C ASP A 3 14.40 26.02 -38.00
N ARG A 4 15.36 25.72 -37.12
CA ARG A 4 15.42 26.25 -35.75
C ARG A 4 15.44 27.77 -35.76
N ALA A 5 16.18 28.41 -36.66
CA ALA A 5 16.29 29.86 -36.70
C ALA A 5 14.96 30.52 -37.06
N GLU A 6 14.18 29.91 -37.95
CA GLU A 6 12.82 30.34 -38.29
C GLU A 6 11.87 30.24 -37.08
N VAL A 7 11.87 29.11 -36.36
CA VAL A 7 11.05 28.93 -35.14
C VAL A 7 11.37 29.99 -34.09
N PHE A 8 12.66 30.25 -33.84
CA PHE A 8 13.10 31.26 -32.86
C PHE A 8 12.64 32.67 -33.26
N ARG A 9 12.83 33.04 -34.53
CA ARG A 9 12.42 34.35 -35.07
C ARG A 9 10.91 34.56 -35.00
N VAL A 10 10.12 33.56 -35.37
CA VAL A 10 8.64 33.64 -35.28
C VAL A 10 8.18 33.71 -33.83
N ALA A 11 8.77 32.92 -32.94
CA ALA A 11 8.45 32.96 -31.51
C ALA A 11 8.81 34.31 -30.88
N ASP A 12 9.97 34.89 -31.20
CA ASP A 12 10.38 36.23 -30.76
C ASP A 12 9.41 37.30 -31.29
N LYS A 13 8.97 37.20 -32.56
CA LYS A 13 7.96 38.11 -33.14
C LYS A 13 6.61 38.02 -32.43
N LEU A 14 6.13 36.80 -32.12
CA LEU A 14 4.88 36.60 -31.38
C LEU A 14 4.98 37.13 -29.94
N ARG A 15 6.14 36.96 -29.29
CA ARG A 15 6.42 37.49 -27.94
C ARG A 15 6.50 39.01 -27.92
N ALA A 16 6.98 39.63 -29.00
CA ALA A 16 7.10 41.08 -29.11
C ALA A 16 5.75 41.81 -29.25
N LEU A 17 4.65 41.09 -29.53
CA LEU A 17 3.31 41.69 -29.61
C LEU A 17 2.89 42.26 -28.23
N ARG A 18 2.16 43.37 -28.26
CA ARG A 18 1.72 44.15 -27.07
C ARG A 18 0.23 44.52 -27.19
N GLY A 19 -0.39 44.84 -26.05
CA GLY A 19 -1.80 45.23 -25.95
C GLY A 19 -2.75 44.11 -26.42
N ASP A 20 -3.82 44.47 -27.12
CA ASP A 20 -4.87 43.53 -27.58
C ASP A 20 -4.37 42.42 -28.52
N LYS A 21 -3.19 42.62 -29.12
CA LYS A 21 -2.55 41.62 -30.00
C LYS A 21 -1.61 40.69 -29.26
N LYS A 22 -1.42 40.88 -27.94
CA LYS A 22 -0.52 40.07 -27.12
C LYS A 22 -1.06 38.65 -27.03
N VAL A 23 -0.22 37.71 -27.45
CA VAL A 23 -0.60 36.31 -27.60
C VAL A 23 0.38 35.40 -26.88
N ARG A 24 -0.13 34.42 -26.15
CA ARG A 24 0.68 33.30 -25.65
C ARG A 24 1.38 32.60 -26.82
N VAL A 25 2.70 32.41 -26.71
CA VAL A 25 3.50 31.67 -27.68
C VAL A 25 3.26 30.16 -27.46
N SER A 26 2.50 29.56 -28.37
CA SER A 26 2.15 28.13 -28.37
C SER A 26 2.63 27.46 -29.65
N VAL A 27 2.82 26.13 -29.60
CA VAL A 27 3.27 25.35 -30.77
C VAL A 27 2.36 25.61 -31.97
N ARG A 28 1.03 25.61 -31.75
CA ARG A 28 0.04 25.89 -32.79
C ARG A 28 0.23 27.27 -33.42
N ARG A 29 0.35 28.33 -32.62
CA ARG A 29 0.51 29.70 -33.13
C ARG A 29 1.83 29.91 -33.85
N VAL A 30 2.91 29.35 -33.32
CA VAL A 30 4.22 29.37 -33.99
C VAL A 30 4.11 28.66 -35.33
N ARG A 31 3.55 27.45 -35.37
CA ARG A 31 3.35 26.68 -36.59
C ARG A 31 2.50 27.42 -37.63
N ASP A 32 1.41 28.04 -37.19
CA ASP A 32 0.49 28.77 -38.08
C ASP A 32 1.14 30.06 -38.63
N ALA A 33 2.21 30.56 -38.00
CA ALA A 33 2.98 31.72 -38.42
C ALA A 33 4.30 31.39 -39.15
N LEU A 34 4.67 30.11 -39.27
CA LEU A 34 5.80 29.67 -40.10
C LEU A 34 5.44 29.70 -41.59
N GLU A 35 6.40 29.98 -42.46
CA GLU A 35 6.18 30.00 -43.91
C GLU A 35 5.91 28.58 -44.43
N ARG A 36 6.67 27.61 -43.92
CA ARG A 36 6.44 26.19 -44.16
C ARG A 36 5.81 25.60 -42.90
N LYS A 37 4.50 25.34 -42.98
CA LYS A 37 3.71 24.70 -41.91
C LYS A 37 4.27 23.32 -41.58
N GLY A 38 5.27 23.26 -40.70
CA GLY A 38 5.90 22.01 -40.27
C GLY A 38 5.00 21.14 -39.42
N SER A 39 5.43 19.90 -39.20
CA SER A 39 4.76 19.00 -38.27
C SER A 39 4.82 19.54 -36.84
N PHE A 40 3.79 19.28 -36.03
CA PHE A 40 3.80 19.61 -34.60
C PHE A 40 4.99 18.97 -33.87
N SER A 41 5.36 17.75 -34.27
CA SER A 41 6.48 17.01 -33.70
C SER A 41 7.83 17.66 -33.98
N ASP A 42 7.96 18.42 -35.08
CA ASP A 42 9.19 19.13 -35.43
C ASP A 42 9.28 20.48 -34.69
N VAL A 43 8.17 21.22 -34.59
CA VAL A 43 8.14 22.56 -33.97
C VAL A 43 8.23 22.49 -32.45
N GLY A 44 7.65 21.46 -31.84
CA GLY A 44 7.58 21.30 -30.39
C GLY A 44 8.95 21.36 -29.68
N PRO A 45 9.92 20.51 -30.05
CA PRO A 45 11.25 20.49 -29.44
C PRO A 45 12.02 21.81 -29.61
N GLU A 46 11.96 22.43 -30.79
CA GLU A 46 12.66 23.71 -31.02
C GLU A 46 12.01 24.87 -30.28
N LEU A 47 10.68 24.89 -30.16
CA LEU A 47 9.99 25.88 -29.34
C LEU A 47 10.31 25.67 -27.85
N LEU A 48 10.46 24.44 -27.38
CA LEU A 48 10.86 24.14 -26.01
C LEU A 48 12.26 24.71 -25.72
N ARG A 49 13.21 24.50 -26.64
CA ARG A 49 14.56 25.08 -26.57
C ARG A 49 14.52 26.61 -26.56
N TRP A 50 13.66 27.23 -27.38
CA TRP A 50 13.47 28.68 -27.38
C TRP A 50 12.93 29.18 -26.03
N LYS A 51 11.92 28.53 -25.46
CA LYS A 51 11.34 28.91 -24.17
C LYS A 51 12.38 28.85 -23.05
N ALA A 52 13.21 27.81 -23.03
CA ALA A 52 14.31 27.69 -22.08
C ALA A 52 15.35 28.80 -22.28
N ALA A 53 15.81 29.03 -23.52
CA ALA A 53 16.82 30.04 -23.83
C ALA A 53 16.36 31.48 -23.53
N ARG A 54 15.06 31.75 -23.60
CA ARG A 54 14.46 33.08 -23.37
C ARG A 54 13.80 33.23 -21.99
N ASN A 55 13.85 32.19 -21.16
CA ASN A 55 13.12 32.08 -19.90
C ASN A 55 11.63 32.52 -20.05
N TYR A 56 10.97 32.04 -21.11
CA TYR A 56 9.61 32.47 -21.45
C TYR A 56 8.60 31.88 -20.47
N GLN A 57 8.00 32.75 -19.66
CA GLN A 57 7.02 32.43 -18.62
C GLN A 57 5.66 33.00 -19.04
N PRO A 58 4.79 32.23 -19.71
CA PRO A 58 3.57 32.77 -20.32
C PRO A 58 2.60 33.39 -19.32
N VAL A 59 2.53 32.86 -18.09
CA VAL A 59 1.66 33.42 -17.04
C VAL A 59 2.15 34.81 -16.63
N ILE A 60 3.45 34.96 -16.38
CA ILE A 60 4.04 36.23 -15.95
C ILE A 60 3.96 37.27 -17.07
N GLU A 61 4.26 36.87 -18.31
CA GLU A 61 4.20 37.78 -19.46
C GLU A 61 2.78 38.25 -19.75
N LEU A 62 1.75 37.40 -19.57
CA LEU A 62 0.36 37.79 -19.81
C LEU A 62 -0.20 38.75 -18.76
N MET A 63 0.38 38.82 -17.56
CA MET A 63 -0.06 39.73 -16.49
C MET A 63 0.37 41.20 -16.69
N GLU A 64 1.05 41.51 -17.80
CA GLU A 64 1.50 42.88 -18.15
C GLU A 64 2.28 43.60 -17.04
N LEU A 65 3.00 42.83 -16.23
CA LEU A 65 3.83 43.38 -15.16
C LEU A 65 4.99 44.21 -15.76
N PRO A 66 5.44 45.28 -15.09
CA PRO A 66 6.64 45.99 -15.50
C PRO A 66 7.83 45.03 -15.63
N ASP A 67 8.65 45.20 -16.68
CA ASP A 67 9.76 44.29 -17.02
C ASP A 67 10.71 44.00 -15.82
N ALA A 68 10.94 45.01 -14.99
CA ALA A 68 11.76 44.89 -13.78
C ALA A 68 11.16 43.91 -12.75
N LEU A 69 9.84 43.94 -12.58
CA LEU A 69 9.12 43.06 -11.65
C LEU A 69 9.05 41.63 -12.20
N GLN A 70 8.81 41.49 -13.51
CA GLN A 70 8.81 40.19 -14.17
C GLN A 70 10.17 39.48 -14.02
N ARG A 71 11.29 40.19 -14.21
CA ARG A 71 12.62 39.63 -14.01
C ARG A 71 12.82 39.18 -12.56
N ARG A 72 12.52 40.05 -11.59
CA ARG A 72 12.64 39.72 -10.16
C ARG A 72 11.81 38.50 -9.75
N LEU A 73 10.57 38.40 -10.23
CA LEU A 73 9.71 37.23 -9.95
C LEU A 73 10.24 35.95 -10.62
N GLY A 74 10.76 36.06 -11.84
CA GLY A 74 11.39 34.93 -12.54
C GLY A 74 12.65 34.43 -11.82
N ASP A 75 13.51 35.35 -11.39
CA ASP A 75 14.75 35.03 -10.67
C ASP A 75 14.44 34.43 -9.29
N PHE A 76 13.46 34.99 -8.57
CA PHE A 76 12.99 34.45 -7.31
C PHE A 76 12.39 33.04 -7.47
N GLY A 77 11.53 32.84 -8.47
CA GLY A 77 10.95 31.52 -8.75
C GLY A 77 11.99 30.48 -9.11
N LYS A 78 13.04 30.87 -9.85
CA LYS A 78 14.17 29.99 -10.15
C LYS A 78 14.95 29.63 -8.88
N ALA A 79 15.32 30.61 -8.07
CA ALA A 79 16.04 30.38 -6.82
C ALA A 79 15.25 29.48 -5.86
N LEU A 80 13.93 29.66 -5.79
CA LEU A 80 13.06 28.80 -4.98
C LEU A 80 13.03 27.36 -5.49
N LEU A 81 12.93 27.15 -6.80
CA LEU A 81 12.96 25.81 -7.39
C LEU A 81 14.32 25.13 -7.18
N ASP A 82 15.42 25.87 -7.35
CA ASP A 82 16.78 25.36 -7.11
C ASP A 82 16.96 24.94 -5.64
N GLU A 83 16.45 25.72 -4.68
CA GLU A 83 16.50 25.38 -3.25
C GLU A 83 15.62 24.14 -2.92
N VAL A 84 14.41 24.06 -3.47
CA VAL A 84 13.53 22.88 -3.30
C VAL A 84 14.19 21.62 -3.87
N GLN A 85 14.80 21.70 -5.06
CA GLN A 85 15.54 20.58 -5.65
C GLN A 85 16.76 20.19 -4.80
N ALA A 86 17.49 21.16 -4.26
CA ALA A 86 18.61 20.90 -3.36
C ALA A 86 18.16 20.27 -2.04
N HIS A 87 17.00 20.67 -1.52
CA HIS A 87 16.40 20.08 -0.32
C HIS A 87 15.94 18.63 -0.56
N GLU A 88 15.23 18.37 -1.67
CA GLU A 88 14.85 17.00 -2.05
C GLU A 88 16.08 16.11 -2.26
N SER A 89 17.14 16.64 -2.88
CA SER A 89 18.38 15.88 -3.08
C SER A 89 19.03 15.52 -1.75
N ARG A 90 19.05 16.45 -0.78
CA ARG A 90 19.51 16.18 0.60
C ARG A 90 18.68 15.10 1.29
N ILE A 91 17.37 15.09 1.12
CA ILE A 91 16.50 14.03 1.65
C ILE A 91 16.84 12.69 1.02
N ARG A 92 16.89 12.60 -0.31
CA ARG A 92 17.22 11.35 -1.02
C ARG A 92 18.60 10.82 -0.64
N ASP A 93 19.57 11.70 -0.43
CA ASP A 93 20.91 11.31 0.05
C ASP A 93 20.87 10.80 1.49
N GLY A 94 20.07 11.42 2.36
CA GLY A 94 19.82 10.94 3.72
C GLY A 94 19.16 9.56 3.72
N GLU A 95 18.13 9.36 2.90
CA GLU A 95 17.44 8.07 2.74
C GLU A 95 18.40 6.97 2.24
N ARG A 96 19.26 7.27 1.26
CA ARG A 96 20.28 6.34 0.77
C ARG A 96 21.25 5.91 1.87
N ARG A 97 21.77 6.86 2.65
CA ARG A 97 22.66 6.56 3.78
C ARG A 97 21.97 5.73 4.86
N ASN A 98 20.71 6.06 5.19
CA ASN A 98 19.95 5.28 6.15
C ASN A 98 19.73 3.84 5.67
N PHE A 99 19.40 3.66 4.39
CA PHE A 99 19.25 2.35 3.79
C PHE A 99 20.55 1.53 3.82
N GLU A 100 21.70 2.17 3.59
CA GLU A 100 23.02 1.52 3.70
C GLU A 100 23.29 1.05 5.14
N VAL A 101 23.03 1.90 6.14
CA VAL A 101 23.16 1.56 7.56
C VAL A 101 22.23 0.40 7.95
N GLU A 102 20.96 0.45 7.51
CA GLU A 102 20.02 -0.65 7.75
C GLU A 102 20.50 -1.94 7.09
N ARG A 103 20.99 -1.88 5.85
CA ARG A 103 21.52 -3.04 5.14
C ARG A 103 22.71 -3.67 5.86
N GLU A 104 23.63 -2.85 6.38
CA GLU A 104 24.75 -3.33 7.20
C GLU A 104 24.26 -3.98 8.49
N ALA A 105 23.30 -3.37 9.20
CA ALA A 105 22.70 -3.95 10.41
C ALA A 105 22.02 -5.30 10.14
N TYR A 106 21.33 -5.44 9.01
CA TYR A 106 20.77 -6.72 8.57
C TYR A 106 21.85 -7.74 8.24
N GLY A 107 22.96 -7.32 7.62
CA GLY A 107 24.13 -8.18 7.39
C GLY A 107 24.67 -8.76 8.70
N TYR A 108 24.91 -7.93 9.70
CA TYR A 108 25.38 -8.39 11.02
C TYR A 108 24.41 -9.37 11.69
N MET A 109 23.10 -9.13 11.60
CA MET A 109 22.09 -10.05 12.16
C MET A 109 22.07 -11.39 11.43
N LEU A 110 22.26 -11.40 10.10
CA LEU A 110 22.33 -12.64 9.33
C LEU A 110 23.61 -13.42 9.64
N ASP A 111 24.75 -12.73 9.80
CA ASP A 111 26.02 -13.35 10.18
C ASP A 111 25.92 -13.97 11.58
N GLU A 112 25.33 -13.26 12.56
CA GLU A 112 25.07 -13.79 13.90
C GLU A 112 24.14 -15.01 13.85
N ALA A 113 23.04 -14.93 13.09
CA ALA A 113 22.14 -16.06 12.90
C ALA A 113 22.88 -17.26 12.26
N GLY A 114 23.74 -17.02 11.26
CA GLY A 114 24.58 -18.05 10.65
C GLY A 114 25.48 -18.75 11.68
N MET A 115 26.17 -18.00 12.52
CA MET A 115 27.00 -18.57 13.59
C MET A 115 26.18 -19.41 14.58
N THR A 116 24.95 -18.99 14.90
CA THR A 116 24.08 -19.79 15.79
C THR A 116 23.65 -21.11 15.13
N VAL A 117 23.38 -21.10 13.82
CA VAL A 117 23.07 -22.31 13.05
C VAL A 117 24.27 -23.26 13.05
N ASP A 118 25.49 -22.77 12.78
CA ASP A 118 26.70 -23.60 12.80
C ASP A 118 26.91 -24.29 14.16
N VAL A 119 26.70 -23.56 15.26
CA VAL A 119 26.80 -24.14 16.62
C VAL A 119 25.74 -25.21 16.86
N LEU A 120 24.51 -24.98 16.40
CA LEU A 120 23.43 -25.97 16.53
C LEU A 120 23.69 -27.20 15.67
N GLU A 121 24.16 -27.04 14.43
CA GLU A 121 24.53 -28.14 13.54
C GLU A 121 25.66 -28.97 14.13
N ALA A 122 26.71 -28.33 14.68
CA ALA A 122 27.78 -29.02 15.37
C ALA A 122 27.28 -29.82 16.59
N ARG A 123 26.34 -29.25 17.36
CA ARG A 123 25.71 -29.94 18.50
C ARG A 123 24.86 -31.13 18.05
N VAL A 124 24.09 -30.98 16.97
CA VAL A 124 23.30 -32.08 16.38
C VAL A 124 24.20 -33.19 15.89
N ALA A 125 25.31 -32.86 15.22
CA ALA A 125 26.30 -33.84 14.78
C ALA A 125 26.93 -34.59 15.96
N ALA A 126 27.32 -33.88 17.02
CA ALA A 126 27.87 -34.48 18.24
C ALA A 126 26.86 -35.40 18.95
N LEU A 127 25.61 -34.95 19.10
CA LEU A 127 24.55 -35.77 19.69
C LEU A 127 24.23 -37.00 18.83
N THR A 128 24.24 -36.86 17.51
CA THR A 128 24.03 -37.99 16.59
C THR A 128 25.16 -39.00 16.69
N ALA A 129 26.42 -38.53 16.74
CA ALA A 129 27.57 -39.40 16.93
C ALA A 129 27.53 -40.14 18.28
N GLU A 130 27.08 -39.46 19.35
CA GLU A 130 26.90 -40.06 20.67
C GLU A 130 25.78 -41.10 20.67
N VAL A 131 24.64 -40.82 20.03
CA VAL A 131 23.56 -41.81 19.85
C VAL A 131 24.07 -43.04 19.09
N GLU A 132 24.85 -42.84 18.02
CA GLU A 132 25.44 -43.95 17.27
C GLU A 132 26.48 -44.73 18.09
N ARG A 133 27.26 -44.07 18.95
CA ARG A 133 28.17 -44.72 19.89
C ARG A 133 27.40 -45.57 20.90
N LEU A 134 26.37 -44.99 21.54
CA LEU A 134 25.51 -45.71 22.48
C LEU A 134 24.77 -46.88 21.84
N ARG A 135 24.36 -46.75 20.57
CA ARG A 135 23.79 -47.86 19.79
C ARG A 135 24.80 -48.98 19.56
N ARG A 136 26.06 -48.67 19.22
CA ARG A 136 27.14 -49.66 19.05
C ARG A 136 27.54 -50.34 20.36
N ASP A 137 27.66 -49.57 21.43
CA ASP A 137 28.03 -50.09 22.75
C ASP A 137 26.87 -50.95 23.33
N GLY A 138 25.62 -50.52 23.18
CA GLY A 138 24.45 -51.33 23.52
C GLY A 138 24.24 -52.56 22.62
N ALA A 139 24.65 -52.51 21.35
CA ALA A 139 24.62 -53.64 20.43
C ALA A 139 25.70 -54.70 20.75
N THR A 140 26.82 -54.30 21.37
CA THR A 140 27.89 -55.22 21.76
C THR A 140 27.60 -55.89 23.10
N GLU A 141 26.94 -55.21 24.05
CA GLU A 141 26.44 -55.84 25.28
C GLU A 141 25.29 -56.84 25.01
N THR A 142 24.47 -56.62 23.97
CA THR A 142 23.33 -57.51 23.67
C THR A 142 23.67 -58.78 22.87
N ALA A 143 24.92 -58.93 22.39
CA ALA A 143 25.37 -60.12 21.65
C ALA A 143 25.99 -61.20 22.56
N ALA A 144 26.43 -60.86 23.76
CA ALA A 144 26.93 -61.81 24.76
C ALA A 144 25.81 -62.21 25.73
N GLY A 145 24.94 -63.10 25.27
CA GLY A 145 24.02 -63.87 26.13
C GLY A 145 23.15 -63.03 27.07
N ARG A 146 22.13 -62.34 26.51
CA ARG A 146 21.08 -61.73 27.33
C ARG A 146 20.53 -62.78 28.29
N THR A 147 20.72 -62.54 29.57
CA THR A 147 20.18 -63.40 30.60
C THR A 147 18.64 -63.27 30.61
N PRO A 148 17.91 -64.30 31.07
CA PRO A 148 16.46 -64.21 31.22
C PRO A 148 16.04 -63.03 32.11
N GLU A 149 16.89 -62.62 33.05
CA GLU A 149 16.70 -61.45 33.91
C GLU A 149 16.77 -60.12 33.14
N GLU A 150 17.71 -59.97 32.19
CA GLU A 150 17.83 -58.78 31.36
C GLU A 150 16.67 -58.64 30.37
N MET A 151 16.16 -59.75 29.81
CA MET A 151 14.94 -59.71 28.98
C MET A 151 13.72 -59.33 29.81
N ALA A 152 13.59 -59.85 31.03
CA ALA A 152 12.53 -59.45 31.95
C ALA A 152 12.67 -57.99 32.43
N GLU A 153 13.89 -57.45 32.48
CA GLU A 153 14.12 -56.02 32.76
C GLU A 153 13.84 -55.12 31.55
N GLU A 154 14.19 -55.53 30.33
CA GLU A 154 13.80 -54.85 29.09
C GLU A 154 12.28 -54.81 28.93
N GLU A 155 11.56 -55.91 29.20
CA GLU A 155 10.10 -55.93 29.21
C GLU A 155 9.52 -55.01 30.30
N ARG A 156 10.15 -54.95 31.48
CA ARG A 156 9.76 -53.99 32.52
C ARG A 156 9.99 -52.54 32.07
N ARG A 157 11.12 -52.23 31.44
CA ARG A 157 11.44 -50.89 30.91
C ARG A 157 10.53 -50.51 29.75
N ARG A 158 10.25 -51.44 28.84
CA ARG A 158 9.28 -51.26 27.75
C ARG A 158 7.88 -51.04 28.31
N GLY A 159 7.47 -51.81 29.31
CA GLY A 159 6.21 -51.60 30.03
C GLY A 159 6.16 -50.26 30.77
N VAL A 160 7.26 -49.77 31.35
CA VAL A 160 7.34 -48.40 31.93
C VAL A 160 7.25 -47.34 30.83
N TRP A 161 7.91 -47.52 29.70
CA TRP A 161 7.89 -46.58 28.59
C TRP A 161 6.53 -46.55 27.89
N GLU A 162 5.90 -47.70 27.66
CA GLU A 162 4.54 -47.84 27.14
C GLU A 162 3.53 -47.28 28.13
N ARG A 163 3.65 -47.57 29.44
CA ARG A 163 2.82 -46.89 30.46
C ARG A 163 3.04 -45.38 30.46
N GLY A 164 4.27 -44.90 30.27
CA GLY A 164 4.59 -43.48 30.14
C GLY A 164 4.01 -42.86 28.86
N ALA A 165 4.03 -43.58 27.75
CA ALA A 165 3.43 -43.17 26.48
C ALA A 165 1.90 -43.17 26.57
N SER A 166 1.29 -44.18 27.19
CA SER A 166 -0.14 -44.24 27.50
C SER A 166 -0.55 -43.15 28.47
N LEU A 167 0.28 -42.84 29.49
CA LEU A 167 0.03 -41.74 30.43
C LEU A 167 0.13 -40.38 29.72
N ARG A 168 1.13 -40.18 28.84
CA ARG A 168 1.24 -38.97 28.00
C ARG A 168 0.08 -38.84 27.02
N ALA A 169 -0.34 -39.93 26.38
CA ALA A 169 -1.50 -39.94 25.49
C ALA A 169 -2.81 -39.71 26.25
N LEU A 170 -2.93 -40.21 27.48
CA LEU A 170 -4.08 -39.99 28.35
C LEU A 170 -4.09 -38.58 28.94
N MET A 171 -2.92 -38.01 29.25
CA MET A 171 -2.80 -36.59 29.63
C MET A 171 -3.11 -35.68 28.44
N ALA A 172 -2.59 -35.96 27.24
CA ALA A 172 -2.94 -35.25 26.01
C ALA A 172 -4.43 -35.35 25.71
N ARG A 173 -5.05 -36.53 25.85
CA ARG A 173 -6.51 -36.67 25.72
C ARG A 173 -7.29 -35.90 26.79
N LYS A 174 -6.86 -35.94 28.05
CA LYS A 174 -7.50 -35.16 29.12
C LYS A 174 -7.27 -33.64 28.97
N MET A 175 -6.20 -33.25 28.30
CA MET A 175 -5.90 -31.87 27.93
C MET A 175 -6.79 -31.43 26.76
N ASP A 176 -6.87 -32.22 25.69
CA ASP A 176 -7.81 -32.02 24.57
C ASP A 176 -9.28 -32.02 25.03
N GLU A 177 -9.64 -32.85 26.01
CA GLU A 177 -11.00 -32.92 26.57
C GLU A 177 -11.34 -31.73 27.49
N LYS A 178 -10.32 -31.04 28.03
CA LYS A 178 -10.49 -29.80 28.82
C LYS A 178 -10.50 -28.55 27.96
N VAL A 179 -9.79 -28.54 26.84
CA VAL A 179 -9.78 -27.42 25.91
C VAL A 179 -11.05 -27.49 25.06
N VAL A 180 -12.08 -26.76 25.51
CA VAL A 180 -13.33 -26.62 24.77
C VAL A 180 -13.02 -26.18 23.33
N PRO A 181 -13.57 -26.83 22.29
CA PRO A 181 -13.39 -26.39 20.91
C PRO A 181 -13.73 -24.90 20.76
N GLY A 182 -12.78 -24.12 20.24
CA GLY A 182 -12.91 -22.65 20.11
C GLY A 182 -12.45 -21.83 21.33
N ALA A 183 -11.96 -22.46 22.40
CA ALA A 183 -11.39 -21.75 23.56
C ALA A 183 -10.14 -20.94 23.17
N GLN A 184 -9.35 -21.43 22.22
CA GLN A 184 -8.18 -20.74 21.70
C GLN A 184 -8.58 -19.51 20.88
N GLU A 185 -9.57 -19.62 19.98
CA GLU A 185 -10.11 -18.47 19.25
C GLU A 185 -10.70 -17.42 20.20
N ALA A 186 -11.49 -17.84 21.18
CA ALA A 186 -12.08 -16.93 22.18
C ALA A 186 -10.99 -16.22 22.99
N PHE A 187 -9.95 -16.94 23.39
CA PHE A 187 -8.77 -16.36 24.05
C PHE A 187 -8.10 -15.29 23.18
N TRP A 188 -7.86 -15.58 21.90
CA TRP A 188 -7.23 -14.63 20.99
C TRP A 188 -8.09 -13.39 20.71
N GLN A 189 -9.41 -13.53 20.66
CA GLN A 189 -10.33 -12.39 20.56
C GLN A 189 -10.27 -11.49 21.80
N ASP A 190 -10.08 -12.07 22.99
CA ASP A 190 -9.87 -11.30 24.22
C ASP A 190 -8.52 -10.57 24.18
N VAL A 191 -7.45 -11.26 23.74
CA VAL A 191 -6.10 -10.68 23.59
C VAL A 191 -6.14 -9.49 22.62
N GLU A 192 -6.74 -9.66 21.44
CA GLU A 192 -6.84 -8.61 20.42
C GLU A 192 -7.58 -7.38 20.95
N ARG A 193 -8.71 -7.60 21.61
CA ARG A 193 -9.53 -6.53 22.18
C ARG A 193 -8.76 -5.72 23.22
N GLU A 194 -8.00 -6.39 24.07
CA GLU A 194 -7.18 -5.73 25.10
C GLU A 194 -5.98 -4.99 24.48
N VAL A 195 -5.31 -5.58 23.50
CA VAL A 195 -4.25 -4.93 22.72
C VAL A 195 -4.76 -3.66 22.03
N LEU A 196 -5.91 -3.72 21.36
CA LEU A 196 -6.52 -2.54 20.71
C LEU A 196 -6.86 -1.45 21.73
N ALA A 197 -7.38 -1.82 22.90
CA ALA A 197 -7.69 -0.87 23.96
C ALA A 197 -6.41 -0.19 24.48
N LEU A 198 -5.33 -0.95 24.67
CA LEU A 198 -4.02 -0.43 25.07
C LEU A 198 -3.46 0.54 24.02
N LEU A 199 -3.47 0.14 22.75
CA LEU A 199 -2.95 0.97 21.65
C LEU A 199 -3.77 2.26 21.46
N ARG A 200 -5.09 2.22 21.61
CA ARG A 200 -5.93 3.43 21.58
C ARG A 200 -5.64 4.38 22.74
N LYS A 201 -5.32 3.83 23.91
CA LYS A 201 -5.04 4.62 25.12
C LYS A 201 -3.63 5.21 25.15
N ARG A 202 -2.63 4.47 24.68
CA ARG A 202 -1.20 4.81 24.84
C ARG A 202 -0.47 5.10 23.54
N GLY A 203 -1.10 4.84 22.40
CA GLY A 203 -0.51 5.04 21.07
C GLY A 203 0.31 3.84 20.58
N PRO A 204 1.19 4.04 19.59
CA PRO A 204 1.97 2.98 18.95
C PRO A 204 2.98 2.30 19.90
N MET A 205 2.90 0.97 20.03
CA MET A 205 3.76 0.21 20.96
C MET A 205 4.34 -1.07 20.33
N PRO A 206 5.56 -1.48 20.70
CA PRO A 206 6.12 -2.78 20.31
C PRO A 206 5.44 -3.94 21.05
N ALA A 207 5.55 -5.17 20.53
CA ALA A 207 4.92 -6.36 21.10
C ALA A 207 5.36 -6.66 22.55
N GLY A 208 6.61 -6.37 22.92
CA GLY A 208 7.09 -6.56 24.30
C GLY A 208 6.38 -5.65 25.30
N ASP A 209 6.20 -4.38 24.94
CA ASP A 209 5.47 -3.42 25.76
C ASP A 209 3.98 -3.76 25.81
N LEU A 210 3.41 -4.31 24.74
CA LEU A 210 2.04 -4.81 24.76
C LEU A 210 1.91 -5.97 25.76
N LEU A 211 2.77 -6.98 25.68
CA LEU A 211 2.72 -8.16 26.56
C LEU A 211 2.82 -7.79 28.05
N THR A 212 3.75 -6.89 28.40
CA THR A 212 3.95 -6.45 29.80
C THR A 212 2.78 -5.64 30.35
N ASN A 213 1.91 -5.12 29.49
CA ASN A 213 0.76 -4.30 29.88
C ASN A 213 -0.59 -5.02 29.70
N LEU A 214 -0.59 -6.27 29.24
CA LEU A 214 -1.79 -7.11 29.26
C LEU A 214 -2.17 -7.46 30.70
N SER A 215 -3.46 -7.66 30.94
CA SER A 215 -3.96 -8.06 32.24
C SER A 215 -3.37 -9.41 32.68
N GLY A 216 -3.02 -9.52 33.96
CA GLY A 216 -2.52 -10.76 34.54
C GLY A 216 -3.51 -11.93 34.39
N ASN A 217 -4.81 -11.64 34.38
CA ASN A 217 -5.86 -12.64 34.14
C ASN A 217 -5.75 -13.26 32.75
N LEU A 218 -5.44 -12.46 31.73
CA LEU A 218 -5.31 -12.91 30.36
C LEU A 218 -3.98 -13.68 30.15
N LEU A 219 -2.90 -13.25 30.81
CA LEU A 219 -1.65 -14.01 30.84
C LEU A 219 -1.82 -15.39 31.49
N ASN A 220 -2.55 -15.47 32.60
CA ASN A 220 -2.84 -16.73 33.29
C ASN A 220 -3.73 -17.65 32.46
N ARG A 221 -4.77 -17.09 31.81
CA ARG A 221 -5.64 -17.86 30.91
C ARG A 221 -4.90 -18.45 29.71
N GLY A 222 -3.83 -17.80 29.24
CA GLY A 222 -2.97 -18.35 28.19
C GLY A 222 -2.37 -19.70 28.57
N ALA A 223 -2.00 -19.90 29.84
CA ALA A 223 -1.52 -21.18 30.34
C ALA A 223 -2.64 -22.24 30.37
N ASP A 224 -3.87 -21.84 30.70
CA ASP A 224 -5.02 -22.74 30.77
C ASP A 224 -5.48 -23.26 29.39
N VAL A 225 -5.17 -22.53 28.29
CA VAL A 225 -5.46 -22.92 26.90
C VAL A 225 -4.23 -23.47 26.16
N GLU A 226 -3.17 -23.80 26.89
CA GLU A 226 -1.89 -24.33 26.38
C GLU A 226 -1.17 -23.40 25.38
N MET A 227 -1.44 -22.09 25.46
CA MET A 227 -0.78 -21.07 24.66
C MET A 227 -0.15 -20.00 25.56
N PRO A 228 1.00 -20.29 26.18
CA PRO A 228 1.71 -19.27 26.96
C PRO A 228 2.08 -18.10 26.04
N LEU A 229 1.59 -16.92 26.40
CA LEU A 229 1.87 -15.69 25.66
C LEU A 229 3.34 -15.30 25.84
N SER A 230 4.14 -15.59 24.83
CA SER A 230 5.49 -15.04 24.68
C SER A 230 5.47 -13.83 23.74
N VAL A 231 6.51 -12.99 23.81
CA VAL A 231 6.64 -11.81 22.93
C VAL A 231 6.65 -12.23 21.46
N GLY A 232 7.32 -13.34 21.13
CA GLY A 232 7.38 -13.87 19.77
C GLY A 232 6.02 -14.32 19.25
N TRP A 233 5.29 -15.09 20.06
CA TRP A 233 3.95 -15.56 19.71
C TRP A 233 2.93 -14.43 19.57
N LEU A 234 2.95 -13.46 20.50
CA LEU A 234 2.10 -12.28 20.40
C LEU A 234 2.40 -11.50 19.11
N ARG A 235 3.67 -11.24 18.81
CA ARG A 235 4.07 -10.54 17.59
C ARG A 235 3.62 -11.28 16.33
N PHE A 236 3.85 -12.59 16.27
CA PHE A 236 3.42 -13.42 15.15
C PHE A 236 1.91 -13.31 14.93
N ARG A 237 1.11 -13.43 16.00
CA ARG A 237 -0.34 -13.37 15.90
C ARG A 237 -0.86 -11.99 15.51
N LEU A 238 -0.30 -10.92 16.07
CA LEU A 238 -0.67 -9.54 15.70
C LEU A 238 -0.33 -9.22 14.24
N ARG A 239 0.75 -9.80 13.70
CA ARG A 239 1.09 -9.70 12.27
C ARG A 239 0.10 -10.43 11.39
N ALA A 240 -0.32 -11.64 11.77
CA ALA A 240 -1.35 -12.38 11.05
C ALA A 240 -2.65 -11.56 10.95
N LEU A 241 -3.07 -10.96 12.07
CA LEU A 241 -4.23 -10.05 12.10
C LEU A 241 -4.04 -8.81 11.21
N ALA A 242 -2.82 -8.27 11.11
CA ALA A 242 -2.54 -7.13 10.23
C ALA A 242 -2.61 -7.48 8.74
N VAL A 243 -2.30 -8.71 8.35
CA VAL A 243 -2.34 -9.17 6.95
C VAL A 243 -3.76 -9.48 6.50
N GLU A 244 -4.61 -9.99 7.39
CA GLU A 244 -6.00 -10.37 7.09
C GLU A 244 -6.97 -9.18 6.95
N GLY A 245 -6.45 -7.96 6.70
CA GLY A 245 -7.25 -6.74 6.71
C GLY A 245 -7.76 -6.36 8.10
N GLY A 246 -7.17 -6.93 9.16
CA GLY A 246 -7.64 -6.81 10.51
C GLY A 246 -7.38 -5.45 11.15
N SER A 247 -7.67 -5.39 12.44
CA SER A 247 -7.80 -4.18 13.24
C SER A 247 -6.48 -3.45 13.56
N LEU A 248 -5.33 -3.94 13.06
CA LEU A 248 -3.99 -3.52 13.44
C LEU A 248 -3.05 -3.39 12.21
N VAL A 249 -2.06 -2.51 12.29
CA VAL A 249 -0.96 -2.38 11.31
C VAL A 249 0.36 -2.27 12.06
N GLU A 250 1.44 -2.89 11.54
CA GLU A 250 2.80 -2.70 12.08
C GLU A 250 3.52 -1.59 11.28
N LYS A 251 3.99 -0.54 11.96
CA LYS A 251 4.77 0.58 11.39
C LYS A 251 6.04 0.77 12.22
N GLY A 252 7.21 0.61 11.60
CA GLY A 252 8.51 0.78 12.27
C GLY A 252 8.70 -0.13 13.49
N GLY A 253 8.25 -1.39 13.40
CA GLY A 253 8.34 -2.37 14.49
C GLY A 253 7.36 -2.15 15.66
N ARG A 254 6.44 -1.19 15.53
CA ARG A 254 5.38 -0.89 16.50
C ARG A 254 4.01 -1.17 15.90
N PHE A 255 3.10 -1.68 16.71
CA PHE A 255 1.71 -1.89 16.30
C PHE A 255 0.90 -0.61 16.52
N VAL A 256 0.05 -0.31 15.56
CA VAL A 256 -0.94 0.78 15.61
C VAL A 256 -2.32 0.20 15.29
N PRO A 257 -3.41 0.77 15.85
CA PRO A 257 -4.74 0.45 15.37
C PRO A 257 -4.82 0.79 13.89
N ALA A 258 -5.34 -0.13 13.08
CA ALA A 258 -5.79 0.21 11.74
C ALA A 258 -6.82 1.33 11.90
N GLU A 259 -6.56 2.48 11.28
CA GLU A 259 -7.62 3.46 11.10
C GLU A 259 -8.76 2.70 10.42
N LYS A 260 -9.98 2.77 10.98
CA LYS A 260 -11.18 2.27 10.30
C LYS A 260 -11.37 3.12 9.03
N GLY A 261 -10.56 2.86 8.02
CA GLY A 261 -10.97 3.03 6.64
C GLY A 261 -12.17 2.11 6.51
N ILE A 262 -13.26 2.66 6.00
CA ILE A 262 -14.45 1.92 5.61
C ILE A 262 -13.98 0.65 4.91
N GLU A 263 -14.23 -0.49 5.54
CA GLU A 263 -13.82 -1.81 5.07
C GLU A 263 -14.59 -2.07 3.78
N VAL A 264 -14.00 -1.67 2.65
CA VAL A 264 -14.46 -2.09 1.33
C VAL A 264 -14.01 -3.54 1.23
N MET A 265 -14.96 -4.47 1.44
CA MET A 265 -14.75 -5.85 1.04
C MET A 265 -14.16 -5.85 -0.37
N PRO A 266 -13.09 -6.62 -0.65
CA PRO A 266 -12.65 -6.83 -2.01
C PRO A 266 -13.66 -7.77 -2.68
N GLU A 267 -14.85 -7.26 -3.00
CA GLU A 267 -15.56 -7.75 -4.18
C GLU A 267 -14.55 -7.64 -5.31
N ALA A 268 -14.33 -8.75 -6.02
CA ALA A 268 -13.41 -8.86 -7.14
C ALA A 268 -13.44 -7.56 -7.93
N ILE A 269 -12.40 -6.73 -7.75
CA ILE A 269 -12.32 -5.38 -8.33
C ILE A 269 -12.56 -5.60 -9.80
N ALA A 270 -13.73 -5.18 -10.27
CA ALA A 270 -14.16 -5.52 -11.60
C ALA A 270 -13.06 -5.02 -12.57
N PRO A 271 -12.67 -5.79 -13.60
CA PRO A 271 -11.50 -5.44 -14.42
C PRO A 271 -11.49 -4.00 -14.98
N TRP A 272 -12.65 -3.35 -15.09
CA TRP A 272 -12.82 -1.96 -15.49
C TRP A 272 -12.59 -0.91 -14.38
N MET A 273 -12.33 -1.32 -13.13
CA MET A 273 -12.04 -0.47 -11.98
C MET A 273 -10.54 -0.26 -11.73
N VAL A 274 -9.67 -1.08 -12.34
CA VAL A 274 -8.21 -0.90 -12.27
C VAL A 274 -7.80 0.14 -13.31
N ASP A 275 -7.74 1.41 -12.92
CA ASP A 275 -7.15 2.44 -13.76
C ASP A 275 -5.60 2.31 -13.71
N GLU A 276 -4.98 1.85 -14.79
CA GLU A 276 -3.50 1.75 -14.87
C GLU A 276 -2.79 3.12 -14.85
N GLU A 277 -3.50 4.20 -15.19
CA GLU A 277 -2.93 5.54 -15.29
C GLU A 277 -3.51 6.49 -14.22
N PRO A 278 -2.73 7.43 -13.66
CA PRO A 278 -3.25 8.47 -12.77
C PRO A 278 -4.22 9.42 -13.49
N PRO A 279 -5.14 10.08 -12.77
CA PRO A 279 -6.12 10.97 -13.40
C PRO A 279 -5.41 12.15 -14.07
N THR A 280 -5.69 12.37 -15.37
CA THR A 280 -5.02 13.43 -16.16
C THR A 280 -5.49 14.84 -15.84
N THR A 281 -6.66 14.97 -15.22
CA THR A 281 -7.25 16.24 -14.80
C THR A 281 -7.97 16.09 -13.48
N ASP A 282 -8.08 17.18 -12.72
CA ASP A 282 -8.91 17.30 -11.52
C ASP A 282 -10.35 16.79 -11.76
N GLY A 283 -10.93 17.10 -12.92
CA GLY A 283 -12.25 16.58 -13.30
C GLY A 283 -12.30 15.05 -13.47
N ASP A 284 -11.22 14.43 -13.94
CA ASP A 284 -11.12 12.96 -14.01
C ASP A 284 -10.96 12.34 -12.62
N ALA A 285 -10.22 13.00 -11.72
CA ALA A 285 -10.09 12.57 -10.33
C ALA A 285 -11.46 12.52 -9.64
N VAL A 286 -12.29 13.56 -9.80
CA VAL A 286 -13.65 13.53 -9.25
C VAL A 286 -14.49 12.41 -9.88
N MET A 287 -14.39 12.19 -11.20
CA MET A 287 -15.19 11.15 -11.86
C MET A 287 -14.80 9.73 -11.43
N ARG A 288 -13.54 9.51 -11.03
CA ARG A 288 -13.13 8.25 -10.38
C ARG A 288 -13.77 8.06 -9.03
N ASP A 289 -13.75 9.09 -8.18
CA ASP A 289 -14.39 9.01 -6.87
C ASP A 289 -15.91 8.80 -6.99
N VAL A 290 -16.54 9.43 -7.98
CA VAL A 290 -17.97 9.21 -8.33
C VAL A 290 -18.21 7.76 -8.74
N ARG A 291 -17.35 7.20 -9.62
CA ARG A 291 -17.43 5.79 -10.01
C ARG A 291 -17.32 4.88 -8.79
N ASP A 292 -16.39 5.16 -7.89
CA ASP A 292 -16.16 4.33 -6.71
C ASP A 292 -17.34 4.41 -5.72
N VAL A 293 -17.96 5.59 -5.57
CA VAL A 293 -19.22 5.74 -4.82
C VAL A 293 -20.34 4.91 -5.46
N LEU A 294 -20.52 5.01 -6.78
CA LEU A 294 -21.54 4.23 -7.50
C LEU A 294 -21.28 2.71 -7.44
N ALA A 295 -20.02 2.29 -7.43
CA ALA A 295 -19.66 0.88 -7.28
C ALA A 295 -20.03 0.35 -5.89
N ARG A 296 -19.80 1.15 -4.84
CA ARG A 296 -20.09 0.76 -3.45
C ARG A 296 -21.58 0.84 -3.08
N HIS A 297 -22.29 1.83 -3.61
CA HIS A 297 -23.66 2.15 -3.17
C HIS A 297 -24.73 1.80 -4.21
N GLY A 298 -24.32 1.35 -5.39
CA GLY A 298 -25.22 1.04 -6.49
C GLY A 298 -25.66 2.29 -7.27
N PRO A 299 -26.71 2.16 -8.12
CA PRO A 299 -27.13 3.25 -9.00
C PRO A 299 -27.80 4.40 -8.27
N MET A 300 -27.31 5.63 -8.48
CA MET A 300 -27.76 6.82 -7.75
C MET A 300 -27.92 8.04 -8.66
N ARG A 301 -28.69 9.04 -8.19
CA ARG A 301 -28.81 10.36 -8.83
C ARG A 301 -27.64 11.25 -8.44
N PRO A 302 -27.25 12.24 -9.27
CA PRO A 302 -26.17 13.18 -8.95
C PRO A 302 -26.32 13.87 -7.58
N SER A 303 -27.54 14.19 -7.16
CA SER A 303 -27.83 14.80 -5.85
C SER A 303 -27.49 13.89 -4.66
N GLU A 304 -27.57 12.57 -4.85
CA GLU A 304 -27.32 11.56 -3.81
C GLU A 304 -25.83 11.17 -3.75
N ILE A 305 -25.10 11.35 -4.85
CA ILE A 305 -23.66 11.05 -4.93
C ILE A 305 -22.83 12.10 -4.18
N VAL A 306 -23.13 13.38 -4.35
CA VAL A 306 -22.35 14.49 -3.78
C VAL A 306 -22.09 14.37 -2.26
N PRO A 307 -23.07 14.03 -1.39
CA PRO A 307 -22.82 13.88 0.04
C PRO A 307 -21.97 12.65 0.41
N LEU A 308 -21.81 11.68 -0.50
CA LEU A 308 -21.01 10.47 -0.28
C LEU A 308 -19.57 10.59 -0.79
N LEU A 309 -19.24 11.69 -1.48
CA LEU A 309 -17.88 11.93 -1.96
C LEU A 309 -16.91 12.24 -0.81
N PRO A 310 -15.63 11.84 -0.92
CA PRO A 310 -14.60 12.23 0.05
C PRO A 310 -14.50 13.76 0.16
N ALA A 311 -14.23 14.26 1.38
CA ALA A 311 -14.22 15.70 1.63
C ALA A 311 -13.26 16.49 0.72
N GLY A 312 -12.10 15.92 0.39
CA GLY A 312 -11.14 16.51 -0.56
C GLY A 312 -11.72 16.63 -1.97
N THR A 313 -12.42 15.59 -2.42
CA THR A 313 -13.11 15.54 -3.71
C THR A 313 -14.27 16.51 -3.76
N THR A 314 -15.06 16.62 -2.69
CA THR A 314 -16.16 17.60 -2.60
C THR A 314 -15.65 19.04 -2.72
N ALA A 315 -14.51 19.35 -2.09
CA ALA A 315 -13.88 20.67 -2.22
C ALA A 315 -13.41 20.95 -3.67
N LEU A 316 -12.84 19.94 -4.32
CA LEU A 316 -12.35 20.02 -5.70
C LEU A 316 -13.51 20.11 -6.71
N ALA A 317 -14.57 19.35 -6.50
CA ALA A 317 -15.84 19.42 -7.23
C ALA A 317 -16.47 20.81 -7.15
N ARG A 318 -16.53 21.41 -5.96
CA ARG A 318 -17.05 22.77 -5.76
C ARG A 318 -16.23 23.83 -6.51
N ARG A 319 -14.92 23.66 -6.61
CA ARG A 319 -14.04 24.55 -7.40
C ARG A 319 -14.29 24.43 -8.91
N PHE A 320 -14.54 23.22 -9.40
CA PHE A 320 -14.74 22.96 -10.83
C PHE A 320 -16.17 23.22 -11.32
N TRP A 321 -17.16 23.11 -10.45
CA TRP A 321 -18.58 23.22 -10.78
C TRP A 321 -19.25 24.30 -9.94
N SER A 322 -18.83 25.54 -10.18
CA SER A 322 -19.38 26.75 -9.55
C SER A 322 -20.90 26.85 -9.64
N ASP A 323 -21.51 26.26 -10.67
CA ASP A 323 -22.93 26.36 -10.99
C ASP A 323 -23.76 25.22 -10.37
N GLY A 324 -23.17 24.41 -9.46
CA GLY A 324 -23.88 23.41 -8.68
C GLY A 324 -24.19 22.10 -9.39
N LEU A 325 -25.27 21.43 -8.96
CA LEU A 325 -25.63 20.06 -9.33
C LEU A 325 -25.90 19.86 -10.83
N ASP A 326 -26.42 20.88 -11.53
CA ASP A 326 -26.76 20.77 -12.95
C ASP A 326 -25.52 20.58 -13.83
N ARG A 327 -24.44 21.29 -13.50
CA ARG A 327 -23.16 21.17 -14.21
C ARG A 327 -22.47 19.85 -13.89
N PHE A 328 -22.63 19.35 -12.68
CA PHE A 328 -22.17 18.01 -12.30
C PHE A 328 -22.91 16.92 -13.09
N ALA A 329 -24.25 16.96 -13.15
CA ALA A 329 -25.05 16.04 -13.94
C ALA A 329 -24.69 16.07 -15.43
N LYS A 330 -24.52 17.28 -16.01
CA LYS A 330 -24.05 17.42 -17.39
C LYS A 330 -22.67 16.78 -17.61
N LYS A 331 -21.74 16.99 -16.67
CA LYS A 331 -20.39 16.41 -16.75
C LYS A 331 -20.41 14.89 -16.62
N MET A 332 -21.30 14.33 -15.82
CA MET A 332 -21.53 12.89 -15.82
C MET A 332 -22.00 12.45 -17.21
N SER A 333 -23.05 13.05 -17.77
CA SER A 333 -23.53 12.70 -19.12
C SER A 333 -22.47 12.80 -20.22
N GLU A 334 -21.58 13.80 -20.19
CA GLU A 334 -20.46 13.94 -21.14
C GLU A 334 -19.40 12.84 -21.02
N ARG A 335 -19.36 12.11 -19.90
CA ARG A 335 -18.40 11.03 -19.61
C ARG A 335 -18.98 9.64 -19.74
N VAL A 336 -20.26 9.54 -20.12
CA VAL A 336 -20.88 8.31 -20.61
C VAL A 336 -20.31 8.04 -22.01
N GLY A 337 -19.32 7.16 -22.11
CA GLY A 337 -18.58 6.92 -23.36
C GLY A 337 -17.29 6.10 -23.14
N PRO A 338 -16.33 6.12 -24.08
CA PRO A 338 -15.25 5.13 -24.19
C PRO A 338 -14.28 5.02 -23.00
N LYS A 339 -14.41 5.86 -21.96
CA LYS A 339 -13.67 5.73 -20.68
C LYS A 339 -14.49 5.03 -19.58
N THR A 340 -15.70 4.57 -19.87
CA THR A 340 -16.53 3.61 -19.09
C THR A 340 -16.60 3.82 -17.58
N TYR A 341 -16.63 5.08 -17.11
CA TYR A 341 -16.79 5.35 -15.68
C TYR A 341 -18.16 4.90 -15.16
N PHE A 342 -19.22 5.19 -15.90
CA PHE A 342 -20.60 4.88 -15.54
C PHE A 342 -21.53 4.97 -16.76
N HIS A 343 -22.71 4.37 -16.66
CA HIS A 343 -23.77 4.41 -17.69
C HIS A 343 -25.12 4.88 -17.10
N PRO A 344 -25.95 5.57 -17.89
CA PRO A 344 -27.24 6.10 -17.42
C PRO A 344 -28.35 5.04 -17.52
N LEU A 345 -29.21 4.97 -16.51
CA LEU A 345 -30.36 4.03 -16.46
C LEU A 345 -31.66 4.61 -17.03
N GLY A 346 -31.65 5.86 -17.51
CA GLY A 346 -32.80 6.52 -18.14
C GLY A 346 -33.79 7.20 -17.20
N ASP A 347 -33.72 6.95 -15.90
CA ASP A 347 -34.54 7.58 -14.84
C ASP A 347 -33.81 8.71 -14.08
N GLY A 348 -32.68 9.16 -14.65
CA GLY A 348 -31.76 10.13 -14.05
C GLY A 348 -30.73 9.53 -13.10
N ARG A 349 -30.73 8.21 -12.87
CA ARG A 349 -29.66 7.52 -12.14
C ARG A 349 -28.53 7.07 -13.06
N TYR A 350 -27.35 6.94 -12.46
CA TYR A 350 -26.15 6.41 -13.10
C TYR A 350 -25.70 5.16 -12.33
N ALA A 351 -25.26 4.14 -13.04
CA ALA A 351 -24.65 2.94 -12.48
C ALA A 351 -23.16 2.89 -12.85
N ALA A 352 -22.32 2.32 -11.99
CA ALA A 352 -20.88 2.23 -12.24
C ALA A 352 -20.56 1.27 -13.41
N GLY A 353 -19.51 1.59 -14.15
CA GLY A 353 -18.97 0.73 -15.20
C GLY A 353 -19.67 0.84 -16.57
N PRO A 354 -19.26 0.01 -17.54
CA PRO A 354 -19.85 -0.04 -18.88
C PRO A 354 -21.31 -0.52 -18.84
N GLU A 355 -22.11 -0.06 -19.80
CA GLU A 355 -23.47 -0.56 -20.01
C GLU A 355 -23.40 -2.05 -20.39
N PRO A 356 -24.18 -2.94 -19.76
CA PRO A 356 -24.14 -4.38 -20.04
C PRO A 356 -24.45 -4.64 -21.53
N GLU A 357 -23.68 -5.52 -22.16
CA GLU A 357 -23.67 -5.75 -23.62
C GLU A 357 -25.07 -6.04 -24.24
N GLY A 358 -26.04 -6.48 -23.44
CA GLY A 358 -27.42 -6.73 -23.87
C GLY A 358 -28.31 -5.49 -24.06
N GLU A 359 -27.98 -4.33 -23.48
CA GLU A 359 -28.80 -3.11 -23.57
C GLU A 359 -28.36 -2.16 -24.69
N GLN A 360 -27.07 -2.11 -25.01
CA GLN A 360 -26.54 -1.30 -26.11
C GLN A 360 -27.21 -1.65 -27.46
N ALA A 361 -27.49 -2.93 -27.70
CA ALA A 361 -28.14 -3.42 -28.92
C ALA A 361 -29.60 -2.93 -29.11
N LYS A 362 -30.30 -2.56 -28.01
CA LYS A 362 -31.68 -2.05 -28.07
C LYS A 362 -31.74 -0.57 -28.41
N ARG A 363 -30.69 0.19 -28.11
CA ARG A 363 -30.62 1.64 -28.36
C ARG A 363 -30.25 2.00 -29.80
N VAL A 364 -29.43 1.18 -30.46
CA VAL A 364 -29.04 1.39 -31.87
C VAL A 364 -30.18 1.05 -32.85
N ARG A 365 -31.22 0.35 -32.39
CA ARG A 365 -32.38 -0.05 -33.21
C ARG A 365 -33.62 0.84 -33.06
N ARG A 366 -33.53 1.94 -32.31
CA ARG A 366 -34.54 3.01 -32.23
C ARG A 366 -33.94 4.29 -32.78
#